data_AF-A0A815ZG20-F1
#
_entry.id   AF-A0A815ZG20-F1
#
_cell.length_a   1.000
_cell.length_b   1.000
_cell.length_c   1.000
_cell.angle_alpha   90.00
_cell.angle_beta   90.00
_cell.angle_gamma   90.00
#
_symmetry.space_group_name_H-M   'P 1'
#
loop_
_entity.id
_entity.type
_entity.pdbx_description
1 polymer ?
#
loop_
_entity_poly.entity_id
_entity_poly.type
_entity_poly.pdbx_seq_one_letter_code
_entity_poly.pdbx_strand_id
1 'polypeptide(L)'
;STLEAMAAGLPPIVTKYGPALDFCPDECAYYIDAKVTECFRNPCGKMSVFGSKTAIQPIWAEPNIQSLSQNMYQAYTNRTELKRKSQTCRKHAEYYTWDKVADKIFKRLSQITH
;
A
#
# COMPACT_ATOMS: atom_id res chain seq x y z
N SER A 1 2.08 6.36 6.25
CA SER A 1 0.63 6.47 6.45
C SER A 1 -0.10 5.13 6.48
N THR A 2 0.05 4.22 5.50
CA THR A 2 -0.75 2.96 5.48
C THR A 2 -0.52 2.06 6.70
N LEU A 3 0.74 1.72 7.01
CA LEU A 3 1.05 0.87 8.18
C LEU A 3 0.68 1.57 9.51
N GLU A 4 0.81 2.89 9.57
CA GLU A 4 0.40 3.70 10.74
C GLU A 4 -1.11 3.64 10.94
N ALA A 5 -1.90 3.74 9.86
CA ALA A 5 -3.35 3.56 9.90
C ALA A 5 -3.71 2.16 10.41
N MET A 6 -3.02 1.12 9.90
CA MET A 6 -3.23 -0.25 10.37
C MET A 6 -2.94 -0.40 11.86
N ALA A 7 -1.82 0.16 12.35
CA ALA A 7 -1.46 0.15 13.77
C ALA A 7 -2.49 0.88 14.64
N ALA A 8 -3.05 1.99 14.14
CA ALA A 8 -4.15 2.71 14.78
C ALA A 8 -5.46 1.89 14.83
N GLY A 9 -5.56 0.79 14.06
CA GLY A 9 -6.78 0.00 13.93
C GLY A 9 -7.74 0.58 12.89
N LEU A 10 -7.22 1.31 11.90
CA LEU A 10 -7.97 1.91 10.81
C LEU A 10 -7.69 1.13 9.51
N PRO A 11 -8.69 0.41 8.97
CA PRO A 11 -8.61 -0.26 7.68
C PRO A 11 -8.24 0.71 6.56
N PRO A 12 -7.09 0.54 5.90
CA PRO A 12 -6.71 1.41 4.79
C PRO A 12 -7.55 1.08 3.55
N ILE A 13 -7.95 2.11 2.81
CA ILE A 13 -8.52 1.99 1.47
C ILE A 13 -7.39 2.32 0.47
N VAL A 14 -6.92 1.32 -0.27
CA VAL A 14 -5.69 1.41 -1.08
C VAL A 14 -5.89 0.78 -2.45
N THR A 15 -5.13 1.22 -3.44
CA THR A 15 -5.14 0.58 -4.77
C THR A 15 -4.70 -0.87 -4.68
N LYS A 16 -5.32 -1.75 -5.48
CA LYS A 16 -4.90 -3.14 -5.67
C LYS A 16 -3.64 -3.22 -6.56
N TYR A 17 -2.63 -2.44 -6.21
CA TYR A 17 -1.36 -2.32 -6.92
C TYR A 17 -0.30 -1.71 -5.98
N GLY A 18 0.96 -2.05 -6.23
CA GLY A 18 2.09 -1.47 -5.52
C GLY A 18 2.30 -2.05 -4.11
N PRO A 19 3.10 -1.38 -3.27
CA PRO A 19 3.62 -1.95 -2.02
C PRO A 19 2.56 -2.33 -0.99
N ALA A 20 1.35 -1.74 -1.07
CA ALA A 20 0.26 -2.09 -0.16
C ALA A 20 -0.04 -3.61 -0.20
N LEU A 21 0.07 -4.25 -1.36
CA LEU A 21 -0.16 -5.68 -1.52
C LEU A 21 0.83 -6.55 -0.74
N ASP A 22 2.02 -6.04 -0.44
CA ASP A 22 3.05 -6.79 0.27
C ASP A 22 2.75 -6.93 1.77
N PHE A 23 1.98 -5.99 2.33
CA PHE A 23 1.78 -5.93 3.78
C PHE A 23 0.34 -5.76 4.25
N CYS A 24 -0.61 -5.42 3.37
CA CYS A 24 -2.02 -5.31 3.69
C CYS A 24 -2.76 -6.61 3.30
N PRO A 25 -3.23 -7.44 4.24
CA PRO A 25 -4.05 -8.59 3.90
C PRO A 25 -5.48 -8.15 3.53
N ASP A 26 -6.19 -8.93 2.72
CA ASP A 26 -7.58 -8.68 2.29
C ASP A 26 -8.53 -8.56 3.50
N GLU A 27 -8.22 -9.27 4.58
CA GLU A 27 -8.98 -9.24 5.83
C GLU A 27 -8.77 -7.95 6.64
N CYS A 28 -7.84 -7.09 6.24
CA CYS A 28 -7.56 -5.78 6.85
C CYS A 28 -7.93 -4.62 5.90
N ALA A 29 -7.52 -4.65 4.63
CA ALA A 29 -7.67 -3.52 3.73
C ALA A 29 -8.97 -3.55 2.90
N TYR A 30 -9.31 -2.39 2.33
CA TYR A 30 -10.27 -2.28 1.22
C TYR A 30 -9.48 -1.97 -0.05
N TYR A 31 -9.62 -2.81 -1.07
CA TYR A 31 -8.87 -2.68 -2.30
C TYR A 31 -9.67 -1.97 -3.39
N ILE A 32 -9.09 -0.90 -3.91
CA ILE A 32 -9.60 -0.15 -5.06
C ILE A 32 -9.02 -0.78 -6.32
N ASP A 33 -9.87 -1.14 -7.28
CA ASP A 33 -9.40 -1.53 -8.60
C ASP A 33 -8.59 -0.39 -9.23
N ALA A 34 -7.50 -0.73 -9.91
CA ALA A 34 -6.63 0.28 -10.51
C ALA A 34 -6.20 -0.13 -11.92
N LYS A 35 -6.04 0.86 -12.78
CA LYS A 35 -5.49 0.69 -14.13
C LYS A 35 -4.07 1.23 -14.16
N VAL A 36 -3.11 0.41 -14.57
CA VAL A 36 -1.74 0.87 -14.77
C VAL A 36 -1.69 1.72 -16.05
N THR A 37 -1.19 2.95 -15.94
CA THR A 37 -1.07 3.91 -17.03
C THR A 37 0.29 4.60 -17.00
N GLU A 38 0.74 5.08 -18.15
CA GLU A 38 1.94 5.93 -18.20
C GLU A 38 1.66 7.28 -17.53
N CYS A 39 2.63 7.73 -16.72
CA CYS A 39 2.56 8.99 -16.04
C CYS A 39 3.13 10.12 -16.89
N PHE A 40 2.30 11.06 -17.34
CA PHE A 40 2.77 12.28 -18.02
C PHE A 40 2.40 13.57 -17.28
N ARG A 41 1.69 13.45 -16.15
CA ARG A 41 1.27 14.59 -15.34
C ARG A 41 2.29 14.82 -14.24
N ASN A 42 2.45 16.09 -13.83
CA ASN A 42 3.26 16.48 -12.69
C ASN A 42 2.97 15.54 -11.49
N PRO A 43 3.99 14.93 -10.86
CA PRO A 43 5.42 15.26 -10.97
C PRO A 43 6.19 14.60 -12.11
N CYS A 44 5.56 13.78 -12.96
CA CYS A 44 6.26 13.16 -14.08
C CYS A 44 6.31 14.06 -15.32
N GLY A 45 7.40 13.92 -16.06
CA GLY A 45 7.53 14.36 -17.45
C GLY A 45 7.79 13.15 -18.36
N LYS A 46 8.29 13.41 -19.57
CA LYS A 46 8.80 12.35 -20.44
C LYS A 46 10.03 11.70 -19.77
N MET A 47 9.94 10.41 -19.46
CA MET A 47 10.98 9.62 -18.79
C MET A 47 11.62 10.35 -17.60
N SER A 48 10.78 10.98 -16.77
CA SER A 48 11.25 11.69 -15.59
C SER A 48 10.19 11.77 -14.51
N VAL A 49 10.62 11.87 -13.24
CA VAL A 49 9.78 12.17 -12.07
C VAL A 49 10.48 13.25 -11.27
N PHE A 50 9.77 14.31 -10.88
CA PHE A 50 10.34 15.48 -10.19
C PHE A 50 11.57 16.06 -10.94
N GLY A 51 11.54 16.06 -12.27
CA GLY A 51 12.65 16.51 -13.12
C GLY A 51 13.86 15.57 -13.18
N SER A 52 13.88 14.48 -12.39
CA SER A 52 14.94 13.48 -12.43
C SER A 52 14.66 12.45 -13.52
N LYS A 53 15.66 12.16 -14.37
CA LYS A 53 15.53 11.19 -15.47
C LYS A 53 15.34 9.77 -14.94
N THR A 54 14.48 9.02 -15.61
CA THR A 54 14.24 7.59 -15.35
C THR A 54 14.63 6.77 -16.58
N ALA A 55 15.00 5.49 -16.38
CA ALA A 55 15.38 4.60 -17.48
C ALA A 55 14.20 4.25 -18.41
N ILE A 56 12.98 4.28 -17.87
CA ILE A 56 11.72 4.04 -18.58
C ILE A 56 10.68 5.11 -18.21
N GLN A 57 9.59 5.19 -18.95
CA GLN A 57 8.46 6.06 -18.58
C GLN A 57 7.88 5.61 -17.24
N PRO A 58 7.77 6.50 -16.23
CA PRO A 58 7.10 6.18 -14.98
C PRO A 58 5.63 5.84 -15.20
N ILE A 59 5.07 5.02 -14.32
CA ILE A 59 3.68 4.56 -14.38
C ILE A 59 2.93 4.93 -13.10
N TRP A 60 1.61 5.05 -13.20
CA TRP A 60 0.69 5.12 -12.08
C TRP A 60 -0.28 3.96 -12.09
N ALA A 61 -0.73 3.56 -10.91
CA ALA A 61 -1.95 2.81 -10.74
C ALA A 61 -3.10 3.79 -10.56
N GLU A 62 -3.75 4.17 -11.66
CA GLU A 62 -4.87 5.10 -11.65
C GLU A 62 -6.07 4.43 -10.94
N PRO A 63 -6.58 4.99 -9.83
CA PRO A 63 -7.66 4.38 -9.06
C PRO A 63 -9.00 4.45 -9.81
N ASN A 64 -9.76 3.37 -9.75
CA ASN A 64 -11.14 3.35 -10.23
C ASN A 64 -12.05 4.10 -9.23
N ILE A 65 -12.65 5.20 -9.68
CA ILE A 65 -13.50 6.06 -8.86
C ILE A 65 -14.73 5.32 -8.31
N GLN A 66 -15.33 4.43 -9.10
CA GLN A 66 -16.50 3.66 -8.69
C GLN A 66 -16.15 2.70 -7.55
N SER A 67 -15.03 1.97 -7.69
CA SER A 67 -14.51 1.06 -6.67
C SER A 67 -14.15 1.80 -5.38
N LEU A 68 -13.53 2.98 -5.48
CA LEU A 68 -13.23 3.83 -4.32
C LEU A 68 -14.52 4.25 -3.60
N SER A 69 -15.51 4.76 -4.34
CA SER A 69 -16.79 5.19 -3.78
C SER A 69 -17.52 4.04 -3.07
N GLN A 70 -17.56 2.86 -3.69
CA GLN A 70 -18.16 1.65 -3.10
C GLN A 70 -17.46 1.25 -1.80
N ASN A 71 -16.13 1.24 -1.76
CA ASN A 71 -15.37 0.91 -0.56
C ASN A 71 -15.58 1.93 0.56
N MET A 72 -15.62 3.22 0.24
CA MET A 72 -15.93 4.27 1.22
C MET A 72 -17.34 4.10 1.80
N TYR A 73 -18.33 3.82 0.95
CA TYR A 73 -19.69 3.57 1.38
C TYR A 73 -19.80 2.32 2.25
N GLN A 74 -19.16 1.21 1.88
CA GLN A 74 -19.12 -0.02 2.67
C GLN A 74 -18.45 0.20 4.03
N ALA A 75 -17.30 0.88 4.08
CA ALA A 75 -16.62 1.20 5.33
C ALA A 75 -17.49 2.07 6.26
N TYR A 76 -18.28 2.98 5.69
CA TYR A 76 -19.20 3.83 6.46
C TYR A 76 -20.43 3.06 6.97
N THR A 77 -21.03 2.20 6.14
CA THR A 77 -22.32 1.56 6.44
C THR A 77 -22.18 0.23 7.17
N ASN A 78 -21.16 -0.57 6.87
CA ASN A 78 -20.97 -1.89 7.47
C ASN A 78 -20.03 -1.84 8.69
N ARG A 79 -20.56 -1.40 9.83
CA ARG A 79 -19.78 -1.25 11.06
C ARG A 79 -19.22 -2.56 11.60
N THR A 80 -19.93 -3.67 11.40
CA THR A 80 -19.47 -5.01 11.82
C THR A 80 -18.22 -5.42 11.05
N GLU A 81 -18.24 -5.29 9.73
CA GLU A 81 -17.08 -5.59 8.90
C GLU A 81 -15.92 -4.64 9.20
N LEU A 82 -16.20 -3.34 9.33
CA LEU A 82 -15.18 -2.35 9.67
C LEU A 82 -14.47 -2.73 10.97
N LYS A 83 -15.22 -3.07 12.03
CA LYS A 83 -14.65 -3.49 13.32
C LYS A 83 -13.78 -4.75 13.18
N ARG A 84 -14.23 -5.74 12.40
CA ARG A 84 -13.45 -6.96 12.13
C ARG A 84 -12.13 -6.62 11.42
N LYS A 85 -12.20 -5.82 10.35
CA LYS A 85 -11.00 -5.38 9.59
C LYS A 85 -10.06 -4.57 10.49
N SER A 86 -10.57 -3.65 11.31
CA SER A 86 -9.79 -2.86 12.27
C SER A 86 -8.95 -3.72 13.22
N GLN A 87 -9.56 -4.77 13.79
CA GLN A 87 -8.89 -5.70 14.68
C GLN A 87 -7.78 -6.48 13.95
N THR A 88 -8.07 -6.97 12.74
CA THR A 88 -7.08 -7.62 11.89
C THR A 88 -5.91 -6.68 11.59
N CYS A 89 -6.19 -5.44 11.20
CA CYS A 89 -5.15 -4.47 10.87
C CYS A 89 -4.19 -4.19 12.02
N ARG A 90 -4.72 -3.97 13.23
CA ARG A 90 -3.88 -3.72 14.40
C ARG A 90 -2.96 -4.91 14.68
N LYS A 91 -3.54 -6.12 14.71
CA LYS A 91 -2.79 -7.36 14.93
C LYS A 91 -1.71 -7.58 13.86
N HIS A 92 -2.01 -7.29 12.59
CA HIS A 92 -1.05 -7.48 11.52
C HIS A 92 0.05 -6.42 11.53
N ALA A 93 -0.26 -5.19 11.91
CA ALA A 93 0.72 -4.11 12.03
C ALA A 93 1.82 -4.42 13.08
N GLU A 94 1.46 -5.10 14.18
CA GLU A 94 2.42 -5.55 15.21
C GLU A 94 3.52 -6.47 14.64
N TYR A 95 3.28 -7.13 13.50
CA TYR A 95 4.27 -7.98 12.86
C TYR A 95 5.41 -7.17 12.24
N TYR A 96 5.21 -5.90 11.88
CA TYR A 96 6.17 -5.07 11.16
C TYR A 96 7.02 -4.22 12.10
N THR A 97 8.05 -4.84 12.70
CA THR A 97 9.01 -4.16 13.56
C THR A 97 10.33 -3.89 12.86
N TRP A 98 11.08 -2.89 13.35
CA TRP A 98 12.44 -2.62 12.89
C TRP A 98 13.41 -3.75 13.17
N ASP A 99 13.27 -4.46 14.29
CA ASP A 99 14.13 -5.61 14.63
C ASP A 99 14.07 -6.68 13.54
N LYS A 100 12.87 -7.04 13.08
CA LYS A 100 12.70 -8.04 12.01
C LYS A 100 13.28 -7.57 10.67
N VAL A 101 13.22 -6.27 10.40
CA VAL A 101 13.83 -5.69 9.19
C VAL A 101 15.35 -5.75 9.29
N ALA A 102 15.90 -5.36 10.44
CA ALA A 102 17.34 -5.42 10.72
C ALA A 102 17.87 -6.85 10.58
N ASP A 103 17.21 -7.84 11.17
CA ASP A 103 17.57 -9.25 11.06
C ASP A 103 17.63 -9.72 9.59
N LYS A 104 16.62 -9.36 8.78
CA LYS A 104 16.59 -9.68 7.35
C LYS A 104 17.74 -9.03 6.59
N ILE A 105 18.06 -7.78 6.89
CA ILE A 105 19.15 -7.04 6.25
C ILE A 105 20.50 -7.65 6.63
N PHE A 106 20.77 -7.88 7.92
CA PHE A 106 22.02 -8.49 8.37
C PHE A 106 22.24 -9.87 7.76
N LYS A 107 21.18 -10.69 7.72
CA LYS A 107 21.22 -11.98 7.03
C LYS A 107 21.60 -11.82 5.56
N ARG A 108 21.04 -10.83 4.85
CA ARG A 108 21.38 -10.60 3.44
C ARG A 108 22.81 -10.09 3.25
N LEU A 109 23.27 -9.16 4.08
CA LEU A 109 24.62 -8.62 4.03
C LEU A 109 25.67 -9.71 4.20
N SER A 110 25.46 -10.64 5.16
CA SER A 110 26.38 -11.77 5.37
C SER A 110 26.56 -12.66 4.14
N GLN A 111 25.60 -12.70 3.22
CA GLN A 111 25.66 -13.52 2.00
C GLN A 111 26.39 -12.85 0.84
N ILE A 112 26.62 -11.54 0.89
CA ILE A 112 27.19 -10.74 -0.22
C ILE A 112 28.53 -10.09 0.12
N THR A 113 28.98 -10.21 1.37
CA THR A 113 30.29 -9.70 1.84
C THR A 113 31.32 -10.84 2.02
N HIS A 114 31.01 -12.03 1.52
CA HIS A 114 31.93 -13.15 1.32
C HIS A 114 32.12 -13.38 -0.18
#